data_AF-A0A534M3W3-F1
#
_entry.id   AF-A0A534M3W3-F1
#
_cell.length_a   1.000
_cell.length_b   1.000
_cell.length_c   1.000
_cell.angle_alpha   90.00
_cell.angle_beta   90.00
_cell.angle_gamma   90.00
#
_symmetry.space_group_name_H-M   'P 1'
#
loop_
_entity.id
_entity.type
_entity.pdbx_description
1 polymer ?
#
loop_
_entity_poly.entity_id
_entity_poly.type
_entity_poly.pdbx_seq_one_letter_code
_entity_poly.pdbx_strand_id
1 'polypeptide(L)'
;MDRLEVARGVEATRDFALFLRNERALVISDLHLGFEGALAEQGVSIPRFQRRVILERLGKMLDRGKAEKVVIAGDFKHEFSKNLVDEWVEVKQVLRFLKDRVTPVLVRGNH
;
A
#
# COMPACT_ATOMS: atom_id res chain seq x y z
N MET A 1 22.53 2.00 5.43
CA MET A 1 22.04 0.64 5.14
C MET A 1 20.56 0.76 4.81
N ASP A 2 20.13 0.44 3.59
CA ASP A 2 18.72 0.58 3.18
C ASP A 2 17.85 -0.60 3.61
N ARG A 3 18.48 -1.70 4.06
CA ARG A 3 17.83 -2.93 4.50
C ARG A 3 18.57 -3.58 5.68
N LEU A 4 17.82 -4.26 6.53
CA LEU A 4 18.31 -5.05 7.67
C LEU A 4 17.70 -6.45 7.61
N GLU A 5 18.51 -7.50 7.61
CA GLU A 5 17.99 -8.87 7.69
C GLU A 5 17.47 -9.15 9.11
N VAL A 6 16.20 -9.51 9.23
CA VAL A 6 15.50 -9.76 10.52
C VAL A 6 15.21 -11.24 10.75
N ALA A 7 15.16 -12.01 9.68
CA ALA A 7 15.11 -13.47 9.67
C ALA A 7 15.74 -13.96 8.36
N ARG A 8 16.07 -15.26 8.27
CA ARG A 8 16.70 -15.82 7.07
C ARG A 8 15.88 -15.50 5.82
N GLY A 9 16.44 -14.67 4.93
CA GLY A 9 15.78 -14.27 3.68
C GLY A 9 14.70 -13.20 3.81
N VAL A 10 14.52 -12.61 5.01
CA VAL A 10 13.55 -11.55 5.29
C VAL A 10 14.29 -10.28 5.66
N GLU A 11 14.13 -9.24 4.86
CA GLU A 11 14.80 -7.95 5.03
C GLU A 11 13.79 -6.86 5.38
N ALA A 12 13.93 -6.22 6.54
CA ALA A 12 13.21 -5.00 6.85
C ALA A 12 13.83 -3.82 6.07
N THR A 13 12.98 -3.04 5.42
CA THR A 13 13.38 -1.85 4.65
C THR A 13 13.14 -0.59 5.46
N ARG A 14 13.83 0.51 5.13
CA ARG A 14 13.56 1.83 5.72
C ARG A 14 12.18 2.41 5.41
N ASP A 15 11.46 1.83 4.45
CA ASP A 15 10.18 2.32 3.95
C ASP A 15 8.99 1.56 4.60
N PHE A 16 9.19 0.98 5.80
CA PHE A 16 8.20 0.20 6.56
C PHE A 16 7.63 -1.00 5.80
N ALA A 17 8.47 -1.65 5.00
CA ALA A 17 8.12 -2.86 4.25
C ALA A 17 9.10 -4.00 4.56
N LEU A 18 8.67 -5.24 4.36
CA LEU A 18 9.55 -6.40 4.33
C LEU A 18 9.85 -6.79 2.88
N PHE A 19 11.09 -7.19 2.61
CA PHE A 19 11.46 -7.82 1.35
C PHE A 19 11.80 -9.29 1.60
N LEU A 20 11.02 -10.17 0.98
CA LEU A 20 11.24 -11.61 0.99
C LEU A 20 12.15 -11.98 -0.20
N ARG A 21 13.40 -12.30 0.08
CA ARG A 21 14.44 -12.49 -0.96
C ARG A 21 14.12 -13.64 -1.92
N ASN A 22 13.70 -14.78 -1.38
CA ASN A 22 13.49 -15.99 -2.19
C ASN A 22 12.28 -15.83 -3.12
N GLU A 23 11.25 -15.13 -2.65
CA GLU A 23 10.00 -14.90 -3.35
C GLU A 23 10.03 -13.65 -4.22
N ARG A 24 11.10 -12.85 -4.12
CA ARG A 24 11.22 -11.50 -4.71
C ARG A 24 9.96 -10.68 -4.45
N ALA A 25 9.48 -10.71 -3.21
CA ALA A 25 8.22 -10.11 -2.82
C ALA A 25 8.45 -8.95 -1.86
N LEU A 26 7.79 -7.82 -2.10
CA LEU A 26 7.67 -6.74 -1.14
C LEU A 26 6.37 -6.93 -0.35
N VAL A 27 6.42 -6.88 0.97
CA VAL A 27 5.27 -7.04 1.86
C VAL A 27 5.04 -5.75 2.62
N ILE A 28 3.82 -5.24 2.54
CA ILE A 28 3.32 -4.05 3.24
C ILE A 28 1.95 -4.36 3.84
N SER A 29 1.44 -3.55 4.74
CA SER A 29 0.11 -3.69 5.33
C SER A 29 -0.55 -2.33 5.55
N ASP A 30 -1.85 -2.33 5.87
CA ASP A 30 -2.58 -1.20 6.46
C ASP A 30 -2.53 0.10 5.64
N LEU A 31 -2.85 0.01 4.35
CA LEU A 31 -2.90 1.19 3.48
C LEU A 31 -4.11 2.08 3.78
N HIS A 32 -5.24 1.50 4.20
CA HIS A 32 -6.50 2.19 4.51
C HIS A 32 -6.87 3.28 3.49
N LEU A 33 -6.82 2.95 2.19
CA LEU A 33 -7.23 3.88 1.14
C LEU A 33 -8.67 4.37 1.37
N GLY A 34 -8.87 5.68 1.25
CA GLY A 34 -10.16 6.33 1.50
C GLY A 34 -10.36 6.88 2.92
N PHE A 35 -9.42 6.65 3.83
CA PHE A 35 -9.54 7.10 5.23
C PHE A 35 -9.74 8.63 5.38
N GLU A 36 -9.04 9.44 4.58
CA GLU A 36 -9.23 10.90 4.57
C GLU A 36 -10.64 11.30 4.11
N GLY A 37 -11.25 10.52 3.22
CA GLY A 37 -12.64 10.70 2.78
C GLY A 37 -13.63 10.42 3.90
N ALA A 38 -13.44 9.30 4.61
CA ALA A 38 -14.25 8.94 5.77
C ALA A 38 -14.20 9.99 6.89
N LEU A 39 -13.01 10.53 7.20
CA LEU A 39 -12.87 11.61 8.18
C LEU A 39 -13.55 12.91 7.73
N ALA A 40 -13.50 13.24 6.44
CA ALA A 40 -14.19 14.41 5.89
C ALA A 40 -15.71 14.30 6.03
N GLU A 41 -16.29 13.11 5.84
CA GLU A 41 -17.71 12.88 6.07
C GLU A 41 -18.11 12.99 7.55
N GLN A 42 -17.19 12.71 8.47
CA GLN A 42 -17.37 12.94 9.90
C GLN A 42 -17.20 14.41 10.32
N GLY A 43 -17.04 15.33 9.36
CA GLY A 43 -16.90 16.76 9.61
C GLY A 43 -15.47 17.20 9.90
N VAL A 44 -14.47 16.32 9.73
CA VAL A 44 -13.06 16.67 9.93
C VAL A 44 -12.48 17.26 8.65
N SER A 45 -12.10 18.54 8.69
CA SER A 45 -11.48 19.20 7.53
C SER A 45 -10.02 18.76 7.36
N ILE A 46 -9.78 17.75 6.51
CA ILE A 46 -8.45 17.22 6.19
C ILE A 46 -8.18 17.33 4.69
N PRO A 47 -7.00 17.82 4.26
CA PRO A 47 -6.63 17.82 2.85
C PRO A 47 -6.43 16.39 2.33
N ARG A 48 -6.85 16.12 1.09
CA ARG A 48 -6.69 14.78 0.46
C ARG A 48 -5.30 14.60 -0.16
N PHE A 49 -4.39 13.91 0.52
CA PHE A 49 -3.02 13.64 0.03
C PHE A 49 -2.53 12.20 0.25
N GLN A 50 -3.24 11.38 1.01
CA GLN A 50 -2.86 9.99 1.34
C GLN A 50 -2.45 9.21 0.09
N ARG A 51 -3.30 9.19 -0.94
CA ARG A 51 -3.04 8.45 -2.18
C ARG A 51 -1.73 8.85 -2.86
N ARG A 52 -1.43 10.15 -2.95
CA ARG A 52 -0.17 10.63 -3.55
C ARG A 52 1.03 10.11 -2.76
N VAL A 53 0.98 10.20 -1.43
CA VAL A 53 2.06 9.72 -0.56
C VAL A 53 2.26 8.21 -0.68
N ILE A 54 1.17 7.44 -0.75
CA ILE A 54 1.22 5.98 -0.94
C ILE A 54 1.87 5.65 -2.28
N LEU A 55 1.43 6.26 -3.38
CA LEU A 55 2.00 6.02 -4.72
C LEU A 55 3.49 6.39 -4.79
N GLU A 56 3.89 7.51 -4.20
CA GLU A 56 5.31 7.91 -4.15
C GLU A 56 6.16 6.92 -3.35
N ARG A 57 5.67 6.44 -2.20
CA ARG A 57 6.37 5.44 -1.39
C ARG A 57 6.47 4.11 -2.12
N LEU A 58 5.37 3.62 -2.68
CA LEU A 58 5.35 2.41 -3.51
C LEU A 58 6.33 2.53 -4.68
N GLY A 59 6.33 3.66 -5.39
CA GLY A 59 7.28 3.94 -6.46
C GLY A 59 8.73 3.82 -6.00
N LYS A 60 9.11 4.53 -4.94
CA LYS A 60 10.47 4.46 -4.37
C LYS A 60 10.87 3.05 -3.95
N MET A 61 9.96 2.29 -3.34
CA MET A 61 10.24 0.91 -2.92
C MET A 61 10.44 -0.02 -4.13
N LEU A 62 9.59 0.11 -5.16
CA LEU A 62 9.67 -0.68 -6.39
C LEU A 62 10.87 -0.30 -7.26
N ASP A 63 11.27 0.97 -7.30
CA ASP A 63 12.44 1.40 -8.08
C ASP A 63 13.75 0.92 -7.44
N ARG A 64 13.80 0.80 -6.11
CA ARG A 64 14.96 0.29 -5.35
C ARG A 64 15.00 -1.23 -5.26
N GLY A 65 13.84 -1.87 -5.28
CA GLY A 65 13.69 -3.30 -5.07
C GLY A 65 13.41 -4.05 -6.36
N LYS A 66 14.14 -5.13 -6.62
CA LYS A 66 13.82 -6.09 -7.70
C LYS A 66 12.62 -6.98 -7.33
N ALA A 67 11.58 -6.40 -6.74
CA ALA A 67 10.37 -7.11 -6.38
C ALA A 67 9.55 -7.39 -7.64
N GLU A 68 9.05 -8.62 -7.77
CA GLU A 68 8.17 -9.04 -8.86
C GLU A 68 6.70 -9.02 -8.46
N LYS A 69 6.46 -9.02 -7.14
CA LYS A 69 5.13 -8.94 -6.56
C LYS A 69 5.13 -8.07 -5.30
N VAL A 70 3.99 -7.45 -5.05
CA VAL A 70 3.70 -6.71 -3.82
C VAL A 70 2.56 -7.43 -3.12
N VAL A 71 2.81 -7.87 -1.89
CA VAL A 71 1.81 -8.44 -1.00
C VAL A 71 1.32 -7.32 -0.08
N ILE A 72 0.03 -7.00 -0.16
CA ILE A 72 -0.63 -6.17 0.85
C ILE A 72 -1.29 -7.11 1.85
N ALA A 73 -0.65 -7.24 3.02
CA ALA A 73 -0.98 -8.15 4.10
C ALA A 73 -2.02 -7.55 5.06
N GLY A 74 -3.23 -7.29 4.55
CA GLY A 74 -4.34 -6.72 5.33
C GLY A 74 -4.66 -5.27 4.95
N ASP A 75 -5.90 -4.86 5.24
CA ASP A 75 -6.41 -3.49 5.26
C ASP A 75 -5.95 -2.59 4.10
N PHE A 76 -6.14 -3.11 2.88
CA PHE A 76 -5.84 -2.37 1.64
C PHE A 76 -6.70 -1.11 1.50
N LYS A 77 -7.94 -1.16 1.98
CA LYS A 77 -8.92 -0.07 1.93
C LYS A 77 -9.49 0.18 3.33
N HIS A 78 -10.08 1.35 3.53
CA HIS A 78 -10.92 1.61 4.70
C HIS A 78 -12.36 1.08 4.48
N GLU A 79 -13.19 1.15 5.51
CA GLU A 79 -14.62 0.92 5.36
C GLU A 79 -15.21 1.99 4.43
N PHE A 80 -15.90 1.50 3.42
CA PHE A 80 -16.51 2.31 2.39
C PHE A 80 -17.77 2.97 2.94
N SER A 81 -17.85 4.31 2.90
CA SER A 81 -19.06 5.03 3.31
C SER A 81 -20.16 4.93 2.25
N LYS A 82 -21.26 5.69 2.33
CA LYS A 82 -22.30 5.65 1.27
C LYS A 82 -21.98 6.52 0.04
N ASN A 83 -21.00 7.45 0.12
CA ASN A 83 -20.64 8.37 -0.98
C ASN A 83 -19.29 8.01 -1.62
N LEU A 84 -19.29 6.87 -2.32
CA LEU A 84 -18.14 6.02 -2.58
C LEU A 84 -17.28 6.31 -3.82
N VAL A 85 -17.66 7.26 -4.67
CA VAL A 85 -17.10 7.35 -6.02
C VAL A 85 -15.59 7.63 -5.98
N ASP A 86 -15.16 8.57 -5.14
CA ASP A 86 -13.76 8.97 -5.05
C ASP A 86 -12.88 7.86 -4.46
N GLU A 87 -13.34 7.17 -3.42
CA GLU A 87 -12.59 6.10 -2.75
C GLU A 87 -12.32 4.92 -3.70
N TRP A 88 -13.31 4.55 -4.51
CA TRP A 88 -13.12 3.53 -5.55
C TRP A 88 -12.14 3.98 -6.63
N VAL A 89 -12.12 5.27 -6.98
CA VAL A 89 -11.14 5.81 -7.91
C VAL A 89 -9.73 5.67 -7.34
N GLU A 90 -9.52 5.96 -6.05
CA GLU A 90 -8.21 5.81 -5.40
C GLU A 90 -7.73 4.36 -5.38
N VAL A 91 -8.60 3.44 -4.95
CA VAL A 91 -8.33 1.99 -4.95
C VAL A 91 -7.94 1.51 -6.35
N LYS A 92 -8.71 1.89 -7.38
CA LYS A 92 -8.43 1.50 -8.77
C LYS A 92 -7.11 2.08 -9.27
N GLN A 93 -6.78 3.32 -8.90
CA GLN A 93 -5.52 3.95 -9.28
C GLN A 93 -4.31 3.27 -8.65
N VAL A 94 -4.36 2.94 -7.35
CA VAL A 94 -3.27 2.22 -6.67
C VAL A 94 -3.11 0.82 -7.24
N LEU A 95 -4.21 0.09 -7.46
CA LEU A 95 -4.14 -1.24 -8.08
C LEU A 95 -3.60 -1.20 -9.51
N ARG A 96 -3.99 -0.19 -10.30
CA ARG A 96 -3.45 -0.01 -11.66
C ARG A 96 -1.95 0.26 -11.62
N PHE A 97 -1.53 1.21 -10.80
CA PHE A 97 -0.11 1.52 -10.59
C PHE A 97 0.71 0.28 -10.23
N LEU A 98 0.19 -0.56 -9.33
CA LEU A 98 0.86 -1.82 -8.97
C LEU A 98 0.88 -2.79 -10.15
N LYS A 99 -0.26 -3.06 -10.80
CA LYS A 99 -0.36 -4.00 -11.94
C LYS A 99 0.54 -3.64 -13.11
N ASP A 100 0.78 -2.35 -13.34
CA ASP A 100 1.65 -1.87 -14.42
C ASP A 100 3.15 -2.12 -14.13
N ARG A 101 3.51 -2.47 -12.89
CA ARG A 101 4.91 -2.64 -12.46
C ARG A 101 5.23 -4.02 -11.88
N VAL A 102 4.29 -4.64 -11.18
CA VAL A 102 4.45 -5.88 -10.39
C VAL A 102 3.12 -6.62 -10.26
N THR A 103 3.15 -7.87 -9.78
CA THR A 103 1.92 -8.60 -9.45
C THR A 103 1.41 -8.18 -8.06
N PRO A 104 0.24 -7.52 -7.92
CA PRO A 104 -0.34 -7.28 -6.61
C PRO A 104 -1.01 -8.54 -6.05
N VAL A 105 -0.75 -8.84 -4.79
CA VAL A 105 -1.41 -9.91 -4.01
C VAL A 105 -2.08 -9.24 -2.82
N LEU A 106 -3.40 -9.36 -2.72
CA LEU A 106 -4.18 -8.82 -1.60
C LEU A 106 -4.51 -9.94 -0.62
N VAL A 107 -4.10 -9.79 0.63
CA VAL A 107 -4.55 -10.64 1.73
C VAL A 107 -5.67 -9.88 2.45
N ARG A 108 -6.78 -10.56 2.70
CA ARG A 108 -7.94 -9.96 3.38
C ARG A 108 -7.54 -9.53 4.80
N GLY A 109 -7.84 -8.28 5.15
CA GLY A 109 -7.81 -7.77 6.52
C GLY A 109 -9.21 -7.72 7.13
N ASN A 110 -9.39 -6.89 8.14
CA ASN A 110 -10.66 -6.68 8.84
C ASN A 110 -11.49 -5.52 8.27
N HIS A 111 -10.93 -4.72 7.35
CA HIS A 111 -11.62 -3.62 6.65
C HIS A 111 -12.07 -3.95 5.21
#